data_AF-A0A523E094-F1
#
_entry.id   AF-A0A523E094-F1
#
_cell.length_a   1.000
_cell.length_b   1.000
_cell.length_c   1.000
_cell.angle_alpha   90.00
_cell.angle_beta   90.00
_cell.angle_gamma   90.00
#
_symmetry.space_group_name_H-M   'P 1'
#
loop_
_entity.id
_entity.type
_entity.pdbx_description
1 polymer ?
#
loop_
_entity_poly.entity_id
_entity_poly.type
_entity_poly.pdbx_seq_one_letter_code
_entity_poly.pdbx_strand_id
1 'polypeptide(L)'
;MSTPAGISSMIQFSVRCSVPWLYLAFAASSLAMLFPGSFSRWLLHNRSYIGLCFAAAMAWQLLFILWMVIGYWGYYVGEVYGLYDLAEQVPGYLFLFAMTLTSFRYWRSKLSARQWRVLHKSGIYFIWFVVWTTYWFELYYYDDRQIIDYVFYWAGLAAWGFRVVAWSKKRVLAAA
;
A
#
# COMPACT_ATOMS: atom_id res chain seq x y z
N MET A 1 9.25 26.01 5.49
CA MET A 1 8.59 24.68 5.31
C MET A 1 8.81 23.75 6.50
N SER A 2 9.01 24.29 7.71
CA SER A 2 9.27 23.49 8.92
C SER A 2 8.12 23.53 9.93
N THR A 3 6.97 24.12 9.61
CA THR A 3 5.83 24.18 10.56
C THR A 3 5.17 22.80 10.71
N PRO A 4 4.51 22.52 11.85
CA PRO A 4 3.81 21.25 12.07
C PRO A 4 2.82 20.90 10.95
N ALA A 5 1.94 21.83 10.59
CA ALA A 5 0.96 21.67 9.51
C ALA A 5 1.62 21.41 8.13
N GLY A 6 2.79 22.01 7.89
CA GLY A 6 3.56 21.77 6.67
C GLY A 6 4.06 20.32 6.60
N ILE A 7 4.59 19.80 7.71
CA ILE A 7 5.05 18.41 7.80
C ILE A 7 3.86 17.43 7.67
N SER A 8 2.73 17.71 8.31
CA SER A 8 1.48 16.92 8.13
C SER A 8 1.05 16.87 6.66
N SER A 9 1.13 18.00 5.95
CA SER A 9 0.82 18.05 4.52
C SER A 9 1.79 17.19 3.69
N MET A 10 3.08 17.17 4.04
CA MET A 10 4.07 16.31 3.39
C MET A 10 3.85 14.81 3.66
N ILE A 11 3.40 14.45 4.87
CA ILE A 11 2.98 13.09 5.23
C ILE A 11 1.81 12.67 4.32
N GLN A 12 0.72 13.45 4.29
CA GLN A 12 -0.45 13.16 3.47
C GLN A 12 -0.11 13.07 1.98
N PHE A 13 0.69 14.00 1.47
CA PHE A 13 1.15 13.99 0.08
C PHE A 13 1.93 12.72 -0.24
N SER A 14 2.83 12.29 0.64
CA SER A 14 3.63 11.08 0.44
C SER A 14 2.76 9.82 0.38
N VAL A 15 1.72 9.74 1.21
CA VAL A 15 0.71 8.68 1.14
C VAL A 15 0.00 8.74 -0.21
N ARG A 16 -0.56 9.89 -0.59
CA ARG A 16 -1.29 10.04 -1.86
C ARG A 16 -0.44 9.67 -3.08
N CYS A 17 0.85 9.98 -3.06
CA CYS A 17 1.79 9.57 -4.10
C CYS A 17 2.09 8.06 -4.10
N SER A 18 1.99 7.38 -2.97
CA SER A 18 2.29 5.95 -2.84
C SER A 18 1.13 5.07 -3.35
N VAL A 19 -0.12 5.45 -3.09
CA VAL A 19 -1.32 4.65 -3.37
C VAL A 19 -1.42 4.09 -4.79
N PRO A 20 -1.18 4.87 -5.86
CA PRO A 20 -1.25 4.33 -7.23
C PRO A 20 -0.32 3.15 -7.45
N TRP A 21 0.90 3.21 -6.90
CA TRP A 21 1.90 2.14 -7.01
C TRP A 21 1.45 0.88 -6.28
N LEU A 22 0.88 1.03 -5.09
CA LEU A 22 0.31 -0.10 -4.34
C LEU A 22 -0.80 -0.79 -5.11
N TYR A 23 -1.77 -0.04 -5.62
CA TYR A 23 -2.91 -0.62 -6.33
C TYR A 23 -2.50 -1.27 -7.65
N LEU A 24 -1.54 -0.70 -8.38
CA LEU A 24 -0.97 -1.32 -9.57
C LEU A 24 -0.24 -2.63 -9.23
N ALA A 25 0.63 -2.64 -8.22
CA ALA A 25 1.31 -3.85 -7.77
C ALA A 25 0.33 -4.91 -7.27
N PHE A 26 -0.73 -4.49 -6.58
CA PHE A 26 -1.79 -5.36 -6.07
C PHE A 26 -2.62 -5.95 -7.21
N ALA A 27 -3.06 -5.17 -8.20
CA ALA A 27 -3.90 -5.66 -9.28
C ALA A 27 -3.12 -6.43 -10.38
N ALA A 28 -1.78 -6.33 -10.42
CA ALA A 28 -0.95 -6.82 -11.52
C ALA A 28 -1.25 -8.27 -11.97
N SER A 29 -1.35 -9.22 -11.04
CA SER A 29 -1.63 -10.63 -11.38
C SER A 29 -3.03 -10.84 -11.94
N SER A 30 -4.00 -10.07 -11.45
CA SER A 30 -5.39 -10.17 -11.90
C SER A 30 -5.57 -9.55 -13.27
N LEU A 31 -4.97 -8.39 -13.50
CA LEU A 31 -5.00 -7.72 -14.79
C LEU A 31 -4.39 -8.61 -15.88
N ALA A 32 -3.27 -9.28 -15.60
CA ALA A 32 -2.66 -10.22 -16.54
C ALA A 32 -3.55 -11.43 -16.88
N MET A 33 -4.42 -11.86 -15.97
CA MET A 33 -5.33 -13.00 -16.16
C MET A 33 -6.66 -12.62 -16.82
N LEU A 34 -7.20 -11.44 -16.48
CA LEU A 34 -8.48 -10.96 -17.00
C LEU A 34 -8.32 -10.28 -18.36
N PHE A 35 -7.25 -9.51 -18.53
CA PHE A 35 -6.97 -8.72 -19.73
C PHE A 35 -5.56 -9.04 -20.24
N PRO A 36 -5.32 -10.24 -20.80
CA PRO A 36 -4.00 -10.62 -21.29
C PRO A 36 -3.60 -9.72 -22.46
N GLY A 37 -2.57 -8.89 -22.25
CA GLY A 37 -2.08 -7.90 -23.21
C GLY A 37 -0.59 -7.64 -23.03
N SER A 38 0.00 -6.74 -23.82
CA SER A 38 1.39 -6.31 -23.66
C SER A 38 1.58 -5.59 -22.31
N PHE A 39 0.70 -4.62 -22.01
CA PHE A 39 0.75 -3.83 -20.79
C PHE A 39 0.58 -4.66 -19.52
N SER A 40 -0.43 -5.54 -19.44
CA SER A 40 -0.69 -6.33 -18.23
C SER A 40 0.41 -7.36 -17.95
N ARG A 41 1.04 -7.92 -19.00
CA ARG A 41 2.22 -8.77 -18.86
C ARG A 41 3.46 -7.98 -18.42
N TRP A 42 3.68 -6.79 -18.99
CA TRP A 42 4.75 -5.89 -18.55
C TRP A 42 4.59 -5.50 -17.07
N LEU A 43 3.36 -5.17 -16.65
CA LEU A 43 3.03 -4.83 -15.28
C LEU A 43 3.33 -6.01 -14.33
N LEU A 44 2.90 -7.22 -14.70
CA LEU A 44 3.16 -8.44 -13.91
C LEU A 44 4.64 -8.77 -13.80
N HIS A 45 5.41 -8.55 -14.87
CA HIS A 45 6.86 -8.78 -14.90
C HIS A 45 7.60 -7.77 -14.01
N ASN A 46 7.20 -6.49 -14.06
CA ASN A 46 7.83 -5.40 -13.32
C ASN A 46 7.23 -5.14 -11.93
N ARG A 47 6.31 -5.98 -11.46
CA ARG A 47 5.56 -5.77 -10.20
C ARG A 47 6.45 -5.52 -8.99
N SER A 48 7.66 -6.09 -8.94
CA SER A 48 8.61 -5.87 -7.84
C SER A 48 9.14 -4.43 -7.85
N TYR A 49 9.45 -3.87 -9.02
CA TYR A 49 9.89 -2.49 -9.15
C TYR A 49 8.77 -1.51 -8.79
N ILE A 50 7.54 -1.81 -9.19
CA ILE A 50 6.35 -1.02 -8.83
C ILE A 50 6.13 -1.03 -7.31
N GLY A 51 6.26 -2.20 -6.67
CA GLY A 51 6.22 -2.30 -5.21
C GLY A 51 7.36 -1.54 -4.53
N LEU A 52 8.54 -1.45 -5.14
CA LEU A 52 9.64 -0.62 -4.64
C LEU A 52 9.37 0.88 -4.79
N CYS A 53 8.67 1.32 -5.83
CA CYS A 53 8.19 2.71 -5.93
C CYS A 53 7.23 3.06 -4.78
N PHE A 54 6.30 2.16 -4.46
CA PHE A 54 5.45 2.29 -3.27
C PHE A 54 6.30 2.40 -1.99
N ALA A 55 7.24 1.48 -1.80
CA ALA A 55 8.11 1.46 -0.62
C ALA A 55 8.94 2.75 -0.47
N ALA A 56 9.46 3.29 -1.59
CA ALA A 56 10.21 4.54 -1.58
C ALA A 56 9.35 5.75 -1.18
N ALA A 57 8.11 5.84 -1.69
CA ALA A 57 7.18 6.90 -1.28
C ALA A 57 6.80 6.80 0.21
N MET A 58 6.56 5.59 0.70
CA MET A 58 6.29 5.35 2.13
C MET A 58 7.50 5.61 3.03
N ALA A 59 8.72 5.45 2.52
CA ALA A 59 9.94 5.81 3.24
C ALA A 59 10.02 7.33 3.46
N TRP A 60 9.62 8.14 2.47
CA TRP A 60 9.49 9.58 2.66
C TRP A 60 8.44 9.93 3.70
N GLN A 61 7.28 9.28 3.65
CA GLN A 61 6.26 9.44 4.69
C GLN A 61 6.84 9.15 6.09
N LEU A 62 7.52 8.01 6.26
CA LEU A 62 8.11 7.63 7.55
C LEU A 62 9.13 8.68 8.02
N LEU A 63 9.95 9.20 7.11
CA LEU A 63 10.90 10.26 7.42
C LEU A 63 10.18 11.52 7.92
N PHE A 64 9.06 11.91 7.31
CA PHE A 64 8.27 13.06 7.77
C PHE A 64 7.56 12.81 9.10
N ILE A 65 7.10 11.59 9.36
CA ILE A 65 6.58 11.20 10.68
C ILE A 65 7.68 11.32 11.74
N LEU A 66 8.88 10.80 11.48
CA LEU A 66 9.99 10.90 12.43
C LEU A 66 10.41 12.36 12.65
N TRP A 67 10.41 13.18 11.60
CA TRP A 67 10.64 14.62 11.74
C TRP A 67 9.56 15.28 12.62
N MET A 68 8.29 14.94 12.42
CA MET A 68 7.17 15.43 13.24
C MET A 68 7.35 15.05 14.72
N VAL A 69 7.67 13.78 15.00
CA VAL A 69 7.86 13.23 16.34
C VAL A 69 9.03 13.89 17.07
N ILE A 70 10.18 14.04 16.40
CA ILE A 70 11.40 14.59 17.01
C ILE A 70 11.30 16.11 17.18
N GLY A 71 10.79 16.80 16.17
CA GLY A 71 10.77 18.28 16.15
C GLY A 71 9.56 18.90 16.85
N TYR A 72 8.43 18.20 16.91
CA TYR A 72 7.14 18.77 17.31
C TYR A 72 6.29 17.80 18.13
N TRP A 73 6.92 17.16 19.13
CA TRP A 73 6.26 16.15 19.96
C TRP A 73 4.89 16.57 20.52
N GLY A 74 4.75 17.79 21.05
CA GLY A 74 3.48 18.28 21.59
C GLY A 74 2.36 18.33 20.56
N TYR A 75 2.67 18.76 19.33
CA TYR A 75 1.72 18.77 18.22
C TYR A 75 1.41 17.34 17.75
N TYR A 76 2.43 16.49 17.65
CA TYR A 76 2.27 15.09 17.26
C TYR A 76 1.30 14.37 18.20
N VAL A 77 1.49 14.48 19.52
CA VAL A 77 0.62 13.85 20.52
C VAL A 77 -0.80 14.45 20.53
N GLY A 78 -0.93 15.75 20.31
CA GLY A 78 -2.24 16.43 20.35
C GLY A 78 -3.10 16.23 19.10
N GLU A 79 -2.49 16.21 17.92
CA GLU A 79 -3.22 16.37 16.64
C GLU A 79 -3.01 15.21 15.65
N VAL A 80 -1.95 14.42 15.80
CA VAL A 80 -1.56 13.38 14.81
C VAL A 80 -1.58 11.98 15.41
N TYR A 81 -1.38 11.86 16.71
CA TYR A 81 -1.29 10.59 17.41
C TYR A 81 -2.68 9.97 17.60
N GLY A 82 -2.90 8.83 16.97
CA GLY A 82 -4.01 7.92 17.26
C GLY A 82 -3.48 6.55 17.69
N LEU A 83 -3.99 6.00 18.80
CA LEU A 83 -3.67 4.62 19.21
C LEU A 83 -4.07 3.61 18.15
N TYR A 84 -5.23 3.81 17.52
CA TYR A 84 -5.72 3.02 16.41
C TYR A 84 -4.77 3.11 15.20
N ASP A 85 -4.38 4.32 14.83
CA ASP A 85 -3.51 4.55 13.68
C ASP A 85 -2.13 3.92 13.90
N LEU A 86 -1.59 3.98 15.12
CA LEU A 86 -0.32 3.34 15.46
C LEU A 86 -0.41 1.81 15.36
N ALA A 87 -1.54 1.24 15.79
CA ALA A 87 -1.79 -0.20 15.73
C ALA A 87 -1.87 -0.72 14.28
N GLU A 88 -2.28 0.10 13.31
CA GLU A 88 -2.26 -0.24 11.88
C GLU A 88 -0.90 0.06 11.22
N GLN A 89 -0.33 1.23 11.50
CA GLN A 89 0.89 1.73 10.86
C GLN A 89 2.12 0.88 11.22
N VAL A 90 2.29 0.49 12.49
CA VAL A 90 3.46 -0.27 12.93
C VAL A 90 3.54 -1.64 12.22
N PRO A 91 2.49 -2.48 12.22
CA PRO A 91 2.49 -3.71 11.43
C PRO A 91 2.64 -3.46 9.92
N GLY A 92 2.04 -2.38 9.40
CA GLY A 92 2.16 -1.99 8.00
C GLY A 92 3.61 -1.75 7.58
N TYR A 93 4.36 -0.97 8.37
CA TYR A 93 5.78 -0.72 8.14
C TYR A 93 6.64 -1.97 8.33
N LEU A 94 6.32 -2.85 9.28
CA LEU A 94 7.01 -4.14 9.44
C LEU A 94 6.85 -5.04 8.21
N PHE A 95 5.61 -5.18 7.70
CA PHE A 95 5.35 -5.91 6.47
C PHE A 95 6.07 -5.29 5.28
N LEU A 96 5.96 -3.97 5.11
CA LEU A 96 6.58 -3.26 4.01
C LEU A 96 8.11 -3.41 4.03
N PHE A 97 8.73 -3.26 5.19
CA PHE A 97 10.17 -3.44 5.36
C PHE A 97 10.61 -4.86 5.01
N ALA A 98 9.95 -5.88 5.56
CA ALA A 98 10.26 -7.27 5.27
C ALA A 98 10.08 -7.62 3.77
N MET A 99 9.02 -7.11 3.14
CA MET A 99 8.77 -7.30 1.70
C MET A 99 9.81 -6.57 0.84
N THR A 100 10.23 -5.37 1.25
CA THR A 100 11.26 -4.57 0.57
C THR A 100 12.60 -5.28 0.62
N LEU A 101 13.05 -5.71 1.81
CA LEU A 101 14.29 -6.48 1.96
C LEU A 101 14.26 -7.74 1.09
N THR A 102 13.19 -8.54 1.18
CA THR A 102 13.05 -9.80 0.43
C THR A 102 12.71 -9.62 -1.05
N SER A 103 12.69 -8.39 -1.55
CA SER A 103 12.69 -8.10 -2.99
C SER A 103 14.10 -8.19 -3.59
N PHE A 104 15.16 -8.06 -2.79
CA PHE A 104 16.54 -8.23 -3.23
C PHE A 104 16.98 -9.69 -3.17
N ARG A 105 17.82 -10.11 -4.14
CA ARG A 105 18.24 -11.52 -4.32
C ARG A 105 18.86 -12.11 -3.05
N TYR A 106 19.70 -11.35 -2.35
CA TYR A 106 20.41 -11.80 -1.15
C TYR A 106 19.45 -12.20 -0.03
N TRP A 107 18.49 -11.34 0.31
CA TRP A 107 17.52 -11.62 1.38
C TRP A 107 16.48 -12.64 0.92
N ARG A 108 16.08 -12.59 -0.36
CA ARG A 108 15.18 -13.58 -0.94
C ARG A 108 15.71 -15.00 -0.83
N SER A 109 17.02 -15.22 -1.02
CA SER A 109 17.63 -16.55 -0.92
C SER A 109 17.66 -17.10 0.51
N LYS A 110 17.37 -16.29 1.54
CA LYS A 110 17.24 -16.73 2.93
C LYS A 110 15.86 -17.33 3.24
N LEU A 111 14.89 -17.23 2.31
CA LEU A 111 13.53 -17.75 2.48
C LEU A 111 13.26 -18.90 1.51
N SER A 112 12.49 -19.89 1.96
CA SER A 112 11.88 -20.84 1.03
C SER A 112 10.87 -20.15 0.10
N ALA A 113 10.62 -20.74 -1.06
CA ALA A 113 9.62 -20.23 -2.01
C ALA A 113 8.21 -20.10 -1.39
N ARG A 114 7.87 -20.99 -0.43
CA ARG A 114 6.61 -20.95 0.31
C ARG A 114 6.56 -19.75 1.26
N GLN A 115 7.59 -19.57 2.09
CA GLN A 115 7.67 -18.44 3.02
C GLN A 115 7.63 -17.10 2.29
N TRP A 116 8.41 -16.96 1.21
CA TRP A 116 8.41 -15.74 0.40
C TRP A 116 7.03 -15.44 -0.19
N ARG A 117 6.34 -16.46 -0.71
CA ARG A 117 4.99 -16.32 -1.26
C ARG A 117 3.95 -15.95 -0.19
N VAL A 118 4.04 -16.54 1.00
CA VAL A 118 3.16 -16.22 2.12
C VAL A 118 3.39 -14.77 2.55
N LEU A 119 4.64 -14.38 2.80
CA LEU A 119 5.01 -13.01 3.20
C LEU A 119 4.49 -11.96 2.23
N HIS A 120 4.80 -12.11 0.93
CA HIS A 120 4.40 -11.13 -0.08
C HIS A 120 2.89 -11.13 -0.33
N LYS A 121 2.20 -12.27 -0.15
CA LYS A 121 0.74 -12.32 -0.24
C LYS A 121 0.10 -11.67 0.99
N SER A 122 0.43 -12.10 2.21
CA SER A 122 -0.18 -11.54 3.42
C SER A 122 0.13 -10.06 3.55
N GLY A 123 1.38 -9.65 3.31
CA GLY A 123 1.80 -8.26 3.44
C GLY A 123 1.11 -7.35 2.43
N ILE A 124 0.99 -7.73 1.15
CA ILE A 124 0.30 -6.86 0.18
C ILE A 124 -1.20 -6.75 0.45
N TYR A 125 -1.86 -7.80 0.96
CA TYR A 125 -3.27 -7.74 1.36
C TYR A 125 -3.45 -6.89 2.62
N PHE A 126 -2.56 -7.01 3.60
CA PHE A 126 -2.59 -6.20 4.81
C PHE A 126 -2.41 -4.71 4.49
N ILE A 127 -1.38 -4.37 3.70
CA ILE A 127 -1.09 -2.99 3.32
C ILE A 127 -2.22 -2.42 2.45
N TRP A 128 -2.75 -3.19 1.49
CA TRP A 128 -3.93 -2.78 0.72
C TRP A 128 -5.12 -2.50 1.64
N PHE A 129 -5.37 -3.36 2.62
CA PHE A 129 -6.48 -3.20 3.55
C PHE A 129 -6.34 -1.90 4.33
N VAL A 130 -5.19 -1.67 4.97
CA VAL A 130 -4.92 -0.43 5.74
C VAL A 130 -5.07 0.82 4.86
N VAL A 131 -4.48 0.84 3.67
CA VAL A 131 -4.58 2.00 2.78
C VAL A 131 -6.02 2.24 2.32
N TRP A 132 -6.73 1.17 1.98
CA TRP A 132 -8.12 1.29 1.54
C TRP A 132 -9.04 1.73 2.69
N THR A 133 -8.83 1.22 3.92
CA THR A 133 -9.60 1.64 5.09
C THR A 133 -9.33 3.09 5.45
N THR A 134 -8.11 3.62 5.26
CA THR A 134 -7.85 5.07 5.38
C THR A 134 -8.84 5.88 4.53
N TYR A 135 -8.98 5.56 3.24
CA TYR A 135 -9.92 6.27 2.37
C TYR A 135 -11.40 5.95 2.66
N TRP A 136 -11.71 4.80 3.25
CA TRP A 136 -13.04 4.56 3.81
C TRP A 136 -13.33 5.56 4.93
N PHE A 137 -12.41 5.75 5.88
CA PHE A 137 -12.59 6.73 6.96
C PHE A 137 -12.70 8.17 6.44
N GLU A 138 -11.87 8.58 5.47
CA GLU A 138 -11.98 9.88 4.79
C GLU A 138 -13.36 10.14 4.20
N LEU A 139 -14.01 9.12 3.62
CA LEU A 139 -15.32 9.29 2.99
C LEU A 139 -16.51 9.26 3.95
N TYR A 140 -16.40 8.49 5.05
CA TYR A 140 -17.56 8.16 5.89
C TYR A 140 -17.50 8.74 7.31
N TYR A 141 -16.33 9.16 7.80
CA TYR A 141 -16.14 9.64 9.17
C TYR A 141 -15.57 11.05 9.27
N TYR A 142 -14.86 11.52 8.25
CA TYR A 142 -14.32 12.88 8.21
C TYR A 142 -15.17 13.81 7.33
N ASP A 143 -15.25 15.09 7.72
CA ASP A 143 -16.07 16.08 7.03
C ASP A 143 -15.37 16.70 5.80
N ASP A 144 -14.02 16.77 5.80
CA ASP A 144 -13.20 17.35 4.72
C ASP A 144 -12.96 16.37 3.56
N ARG A 145 -14.04 15.99 2.88
CA ARG A 145 -13.97 15.05 1.76
C ARG A 145 -13.42 15.69 0.51
N GLN A 146 -12.32 15.14 -0.01
CA GLN A 146 -11.69 15.59 -1.25
C GLN A 146 -11.98 14.59 -2.38
N ILE A 147 -11.98 15.09 -3.62
CA ILE A 147 -12.22 14.24 -4.82
C ILE A 147 -11.25 13.05 -4.86
N ILE A 148 -10.01 13.27 -4.41
CA ILE A 148 -8.97 12.24 -4.40
C ILE A 148 -9.33 11.05 -3.50
N ASP A 149 -10.09 11.28 -2.42
CA ASP A 149 -10.48 10.23 -1.48
C ASP A 149 -11.49 9.27 -2.13
N TYR A 150 -12.43 9.81 -2.91
CA TYR A 150 -13.33 9.00 -3.73
C TYR A 150 -12.57 8.18 -4.77
N VAL A 151 -11.60 8.80 -5.46
CA VAL A 151 -10.78 8.13 -6.48
C VAL A 151 -10.02 6.96 -5.86
N PHE A 152 -9.34 7.16 -4.73
CA PHE A 152 -8.55 6.12 -4.09
C PHE A 152 -9.39 5.04 -3.41
N TYR A 153 -10.55 5.40 -2.86
CA TYR A 153 -11.51 4.44 -2.35
C TYR A 153 -11.98 3.47 -3.45
N TRP A 154 -12.51 4.01 -4.55
CA TRP A 154 -13.05 3.20 -5.64
C TRP A 154 -11.96 2.45 -6.40
N ALA A 155 -10.77 3.06 -6.60
CA ALA A 155 -9.64 2.37 -7.20
C ALA A 155 -9.16 1.19 -6.35
N GLY A 156 -9.11 1.34 -5.02
CA GLY A 156 -8.74 0.27 -4.10
C GLY A 156 -9.75 -0.87 -4.12
N LEU A 157 -11.05 -0.55 -4.11
CA LEU A 157 -12.12 -1.53 -4.21
C LEU A 157 -12.10 -2.26 -5.57
N ALA A 158 -11.89 -1.54 -6.67
CA ALA A 158 -11.77 -2.13 -8.01
C ALA A 158 -10.56 -3.07 -8.11
N ALA A 159 -9.40 -2.68 -7.56
CA ALA A 159 -8.20 -3.51 -7.53
C ALA A 159 -8.44 -4.85 -6.80
N TRP A 160 -9.18 -4.82 -5.70
CA TRP A 160 -9.62 -6.04 -5.01
C TRP A 160 -10.68 -6.83 -5.80
N GLY A 161 -11.65 -6.15 -6.41
CA GLY A 161 -12.65 -6.76 -7.28
C GLY A 161 -12.02 -7.56 -8.43
N PHE A 162 -10.99 -7.03 -9.09
CA PHE A 162 -10.23 -7.76 -10.11
C PHE A 162 -9.58 -9.04 -9.55
N ARG A 163 -9.15 -9.06 -8.28
CA ARG A 163 -8.63 -10.28 -7.62
C ARG A 163 -9.70 -11.32 -7.39
N VAL A 164 -10.89 -10.92 -6.95
CA VAL A 164 -12.02 -11.83 -6.78
C VAL A 164 -12.41 -12.46 -8.11
N VAL A 165 -12.59 -11.64 -9.16
CA VAL A 165 -12.99 -12.12 -10.50
C VAL A 165 -11.92 -13.04 -11.09
N ALA A 166 -10.63 -12.67 -10.99
CA ALA A 166 -9.53 -13.51 -11.47
C ALA A 166 -9.47 -14.86 -10.73
N TRP A 167 -9.68 -14.86 -9.41
CA TRP A 167 -9.71 -16.10 -8.63
C TRP A 167 -10.88 -16.99 -9.05
N SER A 168 -12.07 -16.44 -9.23
CA SER A 168 -13.25 -17.17 -9.72
C SER A 168 -12.99 -17.78 -11.10
N LYS A 169 -12.46 -17.00 -12.06
CA LYS A 169 -12.08 -17.49 -13.40
C LYS A 169 -11.07 -18.63 -13.32
N LYS A 170 -10.05 -18.51 -12.47
CA LYS A 170 -9.04 -19.58 -12.29
C LYS A 170 -9.66 -20.87 -11.77
N ARG A 171 -10.64 -20.80 -10.86
CA ARG A 171 -11.32 -21.98 -10.32
C ARG A 171 -12.19 -22.66 -11.36
N VAL A 172 -12.92 -21.90 -12.16
CA VAL A 172 -13.72 -22.43 -13.27
C VAL A 172 -12.83 -23.17 -14.26
N LEU A 173 -11.71 -22.57 -14.67
CA LEU A 173 -10.75 -23.20 -15.59
C LEU A 173 -10.06 -24.46 -15.02
N ALA A 174 -9.95 -24.59 -13.70
CA ALA A 174 -9.36 -25.76 -13.06
C ALA A 174 -10.38 -26.90 -12.86
N ALA A 175 -11.67 -26.61 -13.02
CA ALA A 175 -12.76 -27.57 -12.90
C ALA A 175 -13.29 -28.06 -14.27
N ALA A 176 -12.85 -27.43 -15.36
CA ALA A 176 -13.09 -27.84 -16.74
C ALA A 176 -11.94 -28.73 -17.22
#